data_AF-A0A1E9HPR9-F1
#
_entry.id   AF-A0A1E9HPR9-F1
#
_cell.length_a   1.000
_cell.length_b   1.000
_cell.length_c   1.000
_cell.angle_alpha   90.00
_cell.angle_beta   90.00
_cell.angle_gamma   90.00
#
_symmetry.space_group_name_H-M   'P 1'
#
loop_
_entity.id
_entity.type
_entity.pdbx_description
1 polymer ?
#
loop_
_entity_poly.entity_id
_entity_poly.type
_entity_poly.pdbx_seq_one_letter_code
_entity_poly.pdbx_strand_id
1 'polypeptide(L)'
;MHIAAVDDDIRERLATLPWDRPLAQWDGVQFGSLGLSRHTVRAVECGQAEALAETLIIKETDEGRAGDEYRLLCSLRDAGQPAVRPLGVVTGRTTPTAGALITQRLTPAARYDEILRDGPRSTAAHSVVDAFAGLLARLHQAGFFWGDAALSNTLFSPGQAGYTAWLVDAETGELHPRLSDGQTAHDLQLARLNMAGELYASTSTAAEADAAAVRALDSRLAETYRSLVGQG
;
A
#
# COMPACT_ATOMS: atom_id res chain seq x y z
N MET A 1 25.80 -8.71 2.68
CA MET A 1 24.77 -7.77 2.21
C MET A 1 24.89 -7.58 0.71
N HIS A 2 23.77 -7.70 0.01
CA HIS A 2 23.65 -7.45 -1.42
C HIS A 2 22.56 -6.39 -1.67
N ILE A 3 22.78 -5.50 -2.63
CA ILE A 3 21.84 -4.44 -3.00
C ILE A 3 21.52 -4.60 -4.49
N ALA A 4 20.27 -4.94 -4.79
CA ALA A 4 19.73 -4.87 -6.13
C ALA A 4 18.86 -3.60 -6.24
N ALA A 5 19.10 -2.76 -7.24
CA ALA A 5 18.39 -1.50 -7.44
C ALA A 5 18.14 -1.25 -8.93
N VAL A 6 17.15 -0.41 -9.23
CA VAL A 6 16.72 -0.08 -10.60
C VAL A 6 17.75 0.73 -11.39
N ASP A 7 18.62 1.47 -10.72
CA ASP A 7 19.73 2.22 -11.32
C ASP A 7 20.92 2.37 -10.33
N ASP A 8 22.01 2.93 -10.83
CA ASP A 8 23.26 3.08 -10.08
C ASP A 8 23.19 4.20 -9.03
N ASP A 9 22.47 5.29 -9.27
CA ASP A 9 22.32 6.41 -8.33
C ASP A 9 21.60 5.95 -7.06
N ILE A 10 20.50 5.20 -7.22
CA ILE A 10 19.79 4.57 -6.11
C ILE A 10 20.69 3.56 -5.40
N ARG A 11 21.45 2.73 -6.14
CA ARG A 11 22.36 1.75 -5.52
C ARG A 11 23.42 2.43 -4.66
N GLU A 12 24.07 3.47 -5.19
CA GLU A 12 25.08 4.25 -4.49
C GLU A 12 24.49 4.90 -3.24
N ARG A 13 23.30 5.50 -3.34
CA ARG A 13 22.63 6.06 -2.16
C ARG A 13 22.35 5.00 -1.11
N LEU A 14 21.77 3.87 -1.50
CA LEU A 14 21.47 2.79 -0.57
C LEU A 14 22.76 2.29 0.10
N ALA A 15 23.89 2.20 -0.61
CA ALA A 15 25.16 1.78 -0.04
C ALA A 15 25.69 2.69 1.09
N THR A 16 25.26 3.96 1.16
CA THR A 16 25.65 4.90 2.22
C THR A 16 24.84 4.77 3.52
N LEU A 17 23.75 3.99 3.52
CA LEU A 17 22.83 3.89 4.65
C LEU A 17 23.35 2.91 5.73
N PRO A 18 22.95 3.09 7.01
CA PRO A 18 23.45 2.30 8.14
C PRO A 18 22.79 0.92 8.23
N TRP A 19 23.07 0.04 7.26
CA TRP A 19 22.50 -1.31 7.18
C TRP A 19 23.00 -2.29 8.24
N ASP A 20 24.03 -1.90 9.01
CA ASP A 20 24.61 -2.66 10.11
C ASP A 20 23.68 -2.79 11.33
N ARG A 21 22.64 -1.96 11.39
CA ARG A 21 21.64 -1.93 12.48
C ARG A 21 20.20 -1.99 11.95
N PRO A 22 19.22 -2.45 12.76
CA PRO A 22 17.81 -2.45 12.39
C PRO A 22 17.31 -1.04 12.04
N LEU A 23 16.33 -0.95 11.14
CA LEU A 23 15.76 0.35 10.74
C LEU A 23 15.24 1.16 11.94
N ALA A 24 14.77 0.49 13.00
CA ALA A 24 14.26 1.13 14.21
C ALA A 24 15.32 2.00 14.91
N GLN A 25 16.61 1.69 14.71
CA GLN A 25 17.76 2.38 15.32
C GLN A 25 18.43 3.41 14.40
N TRP A 26 17.81 3.74 13.26
CA TRP A 26 18.31 4.78 12.37
C TRP A 26 17.92 6.17 12.89
N ASP A 27 18.88 7.09 12.93
CA ASP A 27 18.66 8.46 13.39
C ASP A 27 17.96 9.34 12.33
N GLY A 28 17.14 10.30 12.76
CA GLY A 28 16.66 11.40 11.90
C GLY A 28 15.43 11.15 11.00
N VAL A 29 14.62 10.10 11.26
CA VAL A 29 13.54 9.70 10.35
C VAL A 29 12.18 9.53 11.07
N GLN A 30 11.17 10.29 10.63
CA GLN A 30 9.79 10.20 11.11
C GLN A 30 9.05 8.97 10.56
N PHE A 31 8.25 8.35 11.42
CA PHE A 31 7.32 7.26 11.09
C PHE A 31 6.03 7.78 10.47
N GLY A 32 5.44 6.95 9.62
CA GLY A 32 4.07 6.48 9.80
C GLY A 32 4.06 4.98 9.53
N SER A 33 3.43 4.14 10.36
CA SER A 33 3.28 2.72 10.00
C SER A 33 2.42 2.67 8.74
N LEU A 34 2.96 2.18 7.62
CA LEU A 34 2.14 1.92 6.44
C LEU A 34 1.30 0.69 6.79
N GLY A 35 0.03 0.89 7.06
CA GLY A 35 -0.87 -0.18 7.49
C GLY A 35 -0.63 -0.65 8.91
N LEU A 36 -1.46 -1.59 9.35
CA LEU A 36 -1.18 -2.47 10.50
C LEU A 36 0.06 -3.37 10.26
N SER A 37 0.96 -3.00 9.35
CA SER A 37 2.17 -3.74 9.04
C SER A 37 3.06 -3.76 10.27
N ARG A 38 3.34 -4.98 10.73
CA ARG A 38 4.30 -5.30 11.79
C ARG A 38 5.74 -4.88 11.47
N HIS A 39 6.00 -4.44 10.23
CA HIS A 39 7.32 -4.18 9.71
C HIS A 39 7.77 -2.75 10.01
N THR A 40 9.06 -2.60 10.30
CA THR A 40 9.67 -1.28 10.48
C THR A 40 9.80 -0.60 9.11
N VAL A 41 9.27 0.62 8.98
CA VAL A 41 9.36 1.42 7.76
C VAL A 41 10.12 2.72 8.01
N ARG A 42 10.99 3.12 7.08
CA ARG A 42 11.76 4.37 7.11
C ARG A 42 11.66 5.12 5.79
N ALA A 43 11.55 6.45 5.85
CA ALA A 43 11.68 7.32 4.68
C ALA A 43 13.09 7.92 4.62
N VAL A 44 13.70 7.97 3.45
CA VAL A 44 15.04 8.54 3.24
C VAL A 44 15.00 9.45 2.03
N GLU A 45 15.36 10.72 2.21
CA GLU A 45 15.45 11.68 1.11
C GLU A 45 16.71 11.42 0.27
N CYS A 46 16.56 11.28 -1.04
CA CYS A 46 17.66 11.07 -1.98
C CYS A 46 17.86 12.31 -2.85
N GLY A 47 19.00 13.01 -2.71
CA GLY A 47 19.37 14.19 -3.52
C GLY A 47 19.96 15.33 -2.68
N GLN A 48 20.83 16.14 -3.28
CA GLN A 48 21.38 17.38 -2.67
C GLN A 48 20.62 18.64 -3.12
N ALA A 49 19.77 18.55 -4.14
CA ALA A 49 19.02 19.67 -4.70
C ALA A 49 17.53 19.56 -4.32
N GLU A 50 17.04 20.58 -3.64
CA GLU A 50 15.67 20.72 -3.08
C GLU A 50 14.54 20.54 -4.11
N ALA A 51 14.84 20.60 -5.42
CA ALA A 51 13.85 20.56 -6.49
C ALA A 51 13.55 19.15 -7.05
N LEU A 52 14.38 18.13 -6.75
CA LEU A 52 14.23 16.77 -7.30
C LEU A 52 14.56 15.66 -6.28
N ALA A 53 14.56 15.96 -4.99
CA ALA A 53 14.88 14.96 -3.98
C ALA A 53 13.81 13.85 -3.96
N GLU A 54 14.12 12.69 -4.54
CA GLU A 54 13.25 11.53 -4.48
C GLU A 54 13.27 10.98 -3.05
N THR A 55 12.11 10.92 -2.40
CA THR A 55 12.02 10.25 -1.10
C THR A 55 11.83 8.76 -1.32
N LEU A 56 12.74 7.96 -0.77
CA LEU A 56 12.68 6.50 -0.74
C LEU A 56 11.92 6.04 0.49
N ILE A 57 11.13 4.97 0.34
CA ILE A 57 10.51 4.24 1.46
C ILE A 57 11.22 2.90 1.57
N ILE A 58 11.67 2.56 2.78
CA ILE A 58 12.39 1.34 3.09
C ILE A 58 11.57 0.54 4.09
N LYS A 59 11.12 -0.66 3.70
CA LYS A 59 10.37 -1.60 4.55
C LYS A 59 11.29 -2.75 4.95
N GLU A 60 11.57 -2.90 6.25
CA GLU A 60 12.38 -3.98 6.80
C GLU A 60 11.57 -5.25 7.03
N THR A 61 12.01 -6.35 6.44
CA THR A 61 11.34 -7.66 6.52
C THR A 61 12.34 -8.77 6.21
N ASP A 62 11.91 -10.03 6.29
CA ASP A 62 12.72 -11.21 5.98
C ASP A 62 13.24 -11.18 4.54
N GLU A 63 14.47 -11.66 4.31
CA GLU A 63 15.11 -11.66 2.98
C GLU A 63 14.23 -12.28 1.88
N GLY A 64 13.60 -13.42 2.17
CA GLY A 64 12.68 -14.06 1.23
C GLY A 64 11.48 -13.18 0.88
N ARG A 65 10.81 -12.64 1.90
CA ARG A 65 9.63 -11.76 1.75
C ARG A 65 9.97 -10.49 0.97
N ALA A 66 11.09 -9.85 1.27
CA ALA A 66 11.53 -8.66 0.56
C ALA A 66 11.74 -8.93 -0.94
N GLY A 67 12.35 -10.09 -1.25
CA GLY A 67 12.56 -10.51 -2.64
C GLY A 67 11.28 -10.88 -3.38
N ASP A 68 10.36 -11.60 -2.72
CA ASP A 68 9.06 -11.97 -3.29
C ASP A 68 8.20 -10.74 -3.59
N GLU A 69 8.06 -9.83 -2.62
CA GLU A 69 7.29 -8.61 -2.77
C GLU A 69 7.88 -7.67 -3.83
N TYR A 70 9.21 -7.54 -3.89
CA TYR A 70 9.89 -6.77 -4.93
C TYR A 70 9.53 -7.27 -6.34
N ARG A 71 9.50 -8.60 -6.54
CA ARG A 71 9.11 -9.22 -7.82
C ARG A 71 7.64 -8.97 -8.16
N LEU A 72 6.75 -9.08 -7.18
CA LEU A 72 5.32 -8.80 -7.36
C LEU A 72 5.07 -7.35 -7.78
N LEU A 73 5.69 -6.39 -7.08
CA LEU A 73 5.58 -4.96 -7.41
C LEU A 73 6.17 -4.64 -8.79
N CYS A 74 7.27 -5.29 -9.20
CA CYS A 74 7.80 -5.12 -10.55
C CYS A 74 6.80 -5.62 -11.60
N SER A 75 6.19 -6.78 -11.35
CA SER A 75 5.22 -7.38 -12.27
C SER A 75 3.95 -6.52 -12.40
N LEU A 76 3.46 -5.96 -11.30
CA LEU A 76 2.34 -5.02 -11.29
C LEU A 76 2.66 -3.71 -12.03
N ARG A 77 3.87 -3.16 -11.84
CA ARG A 77 4.35 -2.00 -12.59
C ARG A 77 4.37 -2.28 -14.09
N ASP A 78 4.93 -3.41 -14.50
CA ASP A 78 5.06 -3.77 -15.91
C ASP A 78 3.68 -4.00 -16.56
N ALA A 79 2.70 -4.43 -15.77
CA ALA A 79 1.29 -4.54 -16.15
C ALA A 79 0.50 -3.21 -16.04
N GLY A 80 1.15 -2.08 -15.72
CA GLY A 80 0.51 -0.77 -15.61
C GLY A 80 -0.51 -0.65 -14.47
N GLN A 81 -0.37 -1.46 -13.43
CA GLN A 81 -1.27 -1.46 -12.27
C GLN A 81 -0.90 -0.37 -11.26
N PRO A 82 -1.88 0.22 -10.56
CA PRO A 82 -1.65 1.29 -9.60
C PRO A 82 -1.07 0.74 -8.28
N ALA A 83 0.24 0.57 -8.26
CA ALA A 83 1.03 0.16 -7.09
C ALA A 83 2.24 1.09 -6.91
N VAL A 84 2.80 1.13 -5.70
CA VAL A 84 4.05 1.85 -5.43
C VAL A 84 5.19 1.30 -6.29
N ARG A 85 6.01 2.22 -6.82
CA ARG A 85 7.11 1.82 -7.70
C ARG A 85 8.22 1.16 -6.88
N PRO A 86 8.60 -0.09 -7.17
CA PRO A 86 9.77 -0.69 -6.56
C PRO A 86 11.05 -0.08 -7.15
N LEU A 87 12.00 0.25 -6.27
CA LEU A 87 13.29 0.84 -6.62
C LEU A 87 14.47 -0.09 -6.28
N GLY A 88 14.29 -1.01 -5.33
CA GLY A 88 15.32 -1.99 -5.02
C GLY A 88 14.96 -2.93 -3.89
N VAL A 89 15.85 -3.87 -3.63
CA VAL A 89 15.80 -4.81 -2.52
C VAL A 89 17.20 -5.00 -1.96
N VAL A 90 17.29 -5.07 -0.63
CA VAL A 90 18.52 -5.33 0.12
C VAL A 90 18.38 -6.68 0.81
N THR A 91 19.40 -7.52 0.70
CA THR A 91 19.41 -8.88 1.26
C THR A 91 20.73 -9.20 1.96
N GLY A 92 20.79 -10.29 2.74
CA GLY A 92 21.98 -10.72 3.46
C GLY A 92 22.53 -9.67 4.43
N ARG A 93 21.63 -8.89 5.08
CA ARG A 93 22.00 -8.00 6.19
C ARG A 93 22.34 -8.83 7.43
N THR A 94 23.17 -8.29 8.31
CA THR A 94 23.55 -8.95 9.59
C THR A 94 22.51 -8.72 10.70
N THR A 95 21.44 -7.99 10.41
CA THR A 95 20.33 -7.70 11.31
C THR A 95 19.33 -8.87 11.35
N PRO A 96 18.45 -8.97 12.38
CA PRO A 96 17.57 -10.13 12.55
C PRO A 96 16.69 -10.50 11.35
N THR A 97 16.13 -9.51 10.65
CA THR A 97 15.26 -9.72 9.49
C THR A 97 16.04 -9.86 8.17
N ALA A 98 17.35 -9.62 8.13
CA ALA A 98 18.25 -9.82 6.98
C ALA A 98 17.87 -9.15 5.63
N GLY A 99 16.68 -8.55 5.48
CA GLY A 99 16.16 -8.01 4.22
C GLY A 99 15.52 -6.62 4.36
N ALA A 100 15.34 -5.94 3.22
CA ALA A 100 14.54 -4.73 3.11
C ALA A 100 14.06 -4.49 1.66
N LEU A 101 12.82 -4.03 1.51
CA LEU A 101 12.24 -3.58 0.25
C LEU A 101 12.35 -2.05 0.14
N ILE A 102 12.71 -1.53 -1.03
CA ILE A 102 12.82 -0.10 -1.31
C ILE A 102 11.80 0.28 -2.39
N THR A 103 10.94 1.25 -2.09
CA THR A 103 9.95 1.79 -3.01
C THR A 103 10.06 3.31 -3.10
N GLN A 104 9.55 3.88 -4.19
CA GLN A 104 9.43 5.33 -4.34
C GLN A 104 8.30 5.83 -3.44
N ARG A 105 8.51 6.94 -2.72
CA ARG A 105 7.41 7.62 -2.04
C ARG A 105 6.42 8.14 -3.10
N LEU A 106 5.16 7.75 -2.94
CA LEU A 106 4.08 8.33 -3.72
C LEU A 106 3.75 9.74 -3.20
N THR A 107 3.78 10.75 -4.05
CA THR A 107 3.46 12.13 -3.69
C THR A 107 2.84 12.86 -4.90
N PRO A 108 1.75 13.63 -4.71
CA PRO A 108 0.96 13.76 -3.47
C PRO A 108 0.12 12.51 -3.19
N ALA A 109 0.16 12.02 -1.95
CA ALA A 109 -0.71 10.94 -1.47
C ALA A 109 -0.89 11.02 0.06
N ALA A 110 -2.01 10.50 0.55
CA ALA A 110 -2.35 10.43 1.97
C ALA A 110 -2.96 9.07 2.32
N ARG A 111 -2.91 8.72 3.60
CA ARG A 111 -3.60 7.55 4.14
C ARG A 111 -5.09 7.81 4.34
N TYR A 112 -5.88 6.75 4.45
CA TYR A 112 -7.32 6.86 4.67
C TYR A 112 -7.66 7.58 5.99
N ASP A 113 -6.90 7.36 7.07
CA ASP A 113 -7.14 7.95 8.39
C ASP A 113 -6.79 9.45 8.45
N GLU A 114 -5.86 9.90 7.61
CA GLU A 114 -5.59 11.33 7.42
C GLU A 114 -6.74 12.02 6.67
N ILE A 115 -7.30 11.36 5.65
CA ILE A 115 -8.41 11.88 4.83
C ILE A 115 -9.73 11.84 5.60
N LEU A 116 -9.96 10.76 6.35
CA LEU A 116 -11.18 10.48 7.10
C LEU A 116 -11.03 10.80 8.60
N ARG A 117 -10.23 11.81 8.93
CA ARG A 117 -10.00 12.25 10.32
C ARG A 117 -11.30 12.59 11.06
N ASP A 118 -12.30 13.11 10.34
CA ASP A 118 -13.62 13.44 10.87
C ASP A 118 -14.59 12.24 10.88
N GLY A 119 -14.09 11.05 10.57
CA GLY A 119 -14.81 9.78 10.58
C GLY A 119 -15.50 9.42 9.25
N PRO A 120 -16.25 8.30 9.24
CA PRO A 120 -16.84 7.72 8.03
C PRO A 120 -17.96 8.56 7.40
N ARG A 121 -18.45 9.60 8.10
CA ARG A 121 -19.45 10.54 7.58
C ARG A 121 -18.85 11.70 6.78
N SER A 122 -17.53 11.78 6.67
CA SER A 122 -16.84 12.78 5.86
C SER A 122 -17.30 12.71 4.40
N THR A 123 -17.38 13.86 3.74
CA THR A 123 -17.71 13.95 2.30
C THR A 123 -16.69 13.21 1.43
N ALA A 124 -15.46 13.04 1.91
CA ALA A 124 -14.41 12.30 1.23
C ALA A 124 -14.61 10.76 1.27
N ALA A 125 -15.40 10.24 2.22
CA ALA A 125 -15.51 8.80 2.47
C ALA A 125 -16.01 8.02 1.25
N HIS A 126 -17.01 8.54 0.54
CA HIS A 126 -17.49 7.92 -0.70
C HIS A 126 -16.41 7.82 -1.76
N SER A 127 -15.62 8.88 -1.95
CA SER A 127 -14.57 8.90 -2.97
C SER A 127 -13.40 7.98 -2.62
N VAL A 128 -13.03 7.89 -1.34
CA VAL A 128 -12.03 6.93 -0.84
C VAL A 128 -12.48 5.49 -1.12
N VAL A 129 -13.74 5.17 -0.79
CA VAL A 129 -14.30 3.83 -1.00
C VAL A 129 -14.42 3.48 -2.48
N ASP A 130 -14.84 4.42 -3.33
CA ASP A 130 -14.91 4.19 -4.77
C ASP A 130 -13.51 3.96 -5.38
N ALA A 131 -12.52 4.74 -4.94
CA ALA A 131 -11.14 4.57 -5.36
C ALA A 131 -10.59 3.19 -4.94
N PHE A 132 -10.86 2.78 -3.70
CA PHE A 132 -10.46 1.47 -3.18
C PHE A 132 -11.14 0.31 -3.94
N ALA A 133 -12.44 0.42 -4.22
CA ALA A 133 -13.16 -0.53 -5.06
C ALA A 133 -12.56 -0.62 -6.47
N GLY A 134 -12.18 0.52 -7.04
CA GLY A 134 -11.54 0.61 -8.35
C GLY A 134 -10.15 -0.03 -8.38
N LEU A 135 -9.34 0.19 -7.35
CA LEU A 135 -8.05 -0.49 -7.18
C LEU A 135 -8.24 -2.00 -7.15
N LEU A 136 -9.12 -2.51 -6.28
CA LEU A 136 -9.38 -3.94 -6.15
C LEU A 136 -9.85 -4.56 -7.46
N ALA A 137 -10.79 -3.92 -8.17
CA ALA A 137 -11.26 -4.39 -9.47
C ALA A 137 -10.14 -4.46 -10.52
N ARG A 138 -9.28 -3.44 -10.59
CA ARG A 138 -8.15 -3.42 -11.53
C ARG A 138 -7.12 -4.51 -11.23
N LEU A 139 -6.78 -4.70 -9.95
CA LEU A 139 -5.87 -5.77 -9.53
C LEU A 139 -6.42 -7.15 -9.90
N HIS A 140 -7.70 -7.41 -9.62
CA HIS A 140 -8.34 -8.69 -9.98
C HIS A 140 -8.39 -8.93 -11.49
N GLN A 141 -8.68 -7.89 -12.28
CA GLN A 141 -8.64 -7.96 -13.76
C GLN A 141 -7.23 -8.27 -14.28
N ALA A 142 -6.19 -7.83 -13.57
CA ALA A 142 -4.80 -8.13 -13.87
C ALA A 142 -4.34 -9.52 -13.36
N GLY A 143 -5.24 -10.31 -12.77
CA GLY A 143 -4.89 -11.63 -12.22
C GLY A 143 -4.19 -11.59 -10.87
N PHE A 144 -4.20 -10.44 -10.17
CA PHE A 144 -3.57 -10.26 -8.87
C PHE A 144 -4.56 -10.49 -7.73
N PHE A 145 -4.36 -11.54 -6.94
CA PHE A 145 -5.03 -11.77 -5.67
C PHE A 145 -4.24 -11.05 -4.58
N TRP A 146 -4.87 -10.20 -3.78
CA TRP A 146 -4.19 -9.37 -2.78
C TRP A 146 -3.98 -10.11 -1.47
N GLY A 147 -5.00 -10.78 -0.94
CA GLY A 147 -4.88 -11.63 0.26
C GLY A 147 -4.82 -10.87 1.59
N ASP A 148 -4.69 -9.55 1.55
CA ASP A 148 -4.84 -8.64 2.72
C ASP A 148 -5.32 -7.25 2.26
N ALA A 149 -6.35 -7.22 1.42
CA ALA A 149 -6.93 -5.98 0.92
C ALA A 149 -7.48 -5.14 2.09
N ALA A 150 -6.94 -3.92 2.25
CA ALA A 150 -7.28 -3.02 3.36
C ALA A 150 -7.03 -1.55 2.97
N LEU A 151 -7.77 -0.61 3.58
CA LEU A 151 -7.52 0.82 3.37
C LEU A 151 -6.15 1.22 3.91
N SER A 152 -5.71 0.59 4.99
CA SER A 152 -4.40 0.87 5.59
C SER A 152 -3.22 0.35 4.76
N ASN A 153 -3.46 -0.62 3.87
CA ASN A 153 -2.53 -1.08 2.84
C ASN A 153 -2.70 -0.33 1.49
N THR A 154 -3.38 0.82 1.52
CA THR A 154 -3.66 1.67 0.36
C THR A 154 -3.25 3.11 0.61
N LEU A 155 -2.67 3.76 -0.41
CA LEU A 155 -2.48 5.22 -0.43
C LEU A 155 -3.43 5.86 -1.44
N PHE A 156 -3.86 7.08 -1.13
CA PHE A 156 -4.82 7.83 -1.94
C PHE A 156 -4.19 9.12 -2.44
N SER A 157 -4.09 9.29 -3.75
CA SER A 157 -3.67 10.54 -4.39
C SER A 157 -4.87 11.33 -4.89
N PRO A 158 -4.85 12.68 -4.85
CA PRO A 158 -5.86 13.49 -5.51
C PRO A 158 -5.96 13.15 -7.01
N GLY A 159 -7.18 13.06 -7.52
CA GLY A 159 -7.51 12.79 -8.91
C GLY A 159 -8.69 13.64 -9.39
N GLN A 160 -8.99 13.61 -10.69
CA GLN A 160 -10.03 14.48 -11.28
C GLN A 160 -11.43 14.24 -10.70
N ALA A 161 -11.74 13.00 -10.31
CA ALA A 161 -13.04 12.60 -9.74
C ALA A 161 -12.98 12.34 -8.22
N GLY A 162 -12.01 12.92 -7.52
CA GLY A 162 -11.78 12.74 -6.08
C GLY A 162 -10.43 12.08 -5.80
N TYR A 163 -10.40 10.78 -5.48
CA TYR A 163 -9.16 10.04 -5.19
C TYR A 163 -8.84 8.95 -6.20
N THR A 164 -7.55 8.65 -6.34
CA THR A 164 -7.03 7.42 -6.96
C THR A 164 -6.33 6.61 -5.88
N ALA A 165 -6.63 5.32 -5.79
CA ALA A 165 -6.04 4.41 -4.82
C ALA A 165 -4.84 3.66 -5.42
N TRP A 166 -3.83 3.43 -4.58
CA TRP A 166 -2.58 2.78 -4.93
C TRP A 166 -2.23 1.70 -3.91
N LEU A 167 -1.91 0.50 -4.40
CA LEU A 167 -1.40 -0.60 -3.60
C LEU A 167 -0.03 -0.24 -3.02
N VAL A 168 0.15 -0.37 -1.69
CA VAL A 168 1.46 -0.14 -1.04
C VAL A 168 2.09 -1.37 -0.42
N ASP A 169 1.30 -2.39 -0.10
CA ASP A 169 1.79 -3.64 0.48
C ASP A 169 1.26 -4.83 -0.34
N ALA A 170 2.19 -5.52 -1.00
CA ALA A 170 1.91 -6.69 -1.83
C ALA A 170 2.41 -8.00 -1.19
N GLU A 171 2.81 -7.97 0.09
CA GLU A 171 3.48 -9.09 0.77
C GLU A 171 2.69 -10.41 0.74
N THR A 172 1.35 -10.33 0.82
CA THR A 172 0.44 -11.48 0.81
C THR A 172 -0.10 -11.81 -0.59
N GLY A 173 0.33 -11.05 -1.59
CA GLY A 173 -0.25 -11.11 -2.93
C GLY A 173 0.22 -12.29 -3.75
N GLU A 174 -0.60 -12.68 -4.71
CA GLU A 174 -0.29 -13.73 -5.68
C GLU A 174 -0.71 -13.31 -7.08
N LEU A 175 0.16 -13.57 -8.07
CA LEU A 175 -0.16 -13.38 -9.48
C LEU A 175 -0.55 -14.70 -10.13
N HIS A 176 -1.68 -14.67 -10.81
CA HIS A 176 -2.22 -15.78 -11.58
C HIS A 176 -2.51 -15.31 -13.01
N PRO A 177 -2.52 -16.21 -14.01
CA PRO A 177 -2.97 -15.85 -15.36
C PRO A 177 -4.38 -15.27 -15.39
N ARG A 178 -5.24 -15.75 -14.47
CA ARG A 178 -6.57 -15.23 -14.18
C ARG A 178 -6.98 -15.69 -12.79
N LEU A 179 -7.66 -14.83 -12.03
CA LEU A 179 -8.25 -15.23 -10.77
C LEU A 179 -9.51 -16.07 -10.97
N SER A 180 -9.69 -17.06 -10.09
CA SER A 180 -10.95 -17.77 -9.95
C SER A 180 -12.02 -16.89 -9.28
N ASP A 181 -13.29 -17.24 -9.49
CA ASP A 181 -14.40 -16.60 -8.81
C ASP A 181 -14.27 -16.71 -7.27
N GLY A 182 -13.73 -17.83 -6.78
CA GLY A 182 -13.46 -18.03 -5.35
C GLY A 182 -12.40 -17.08 -4.79
N GLN A 183 -11.30 -16.86 -5.52
CA GLN A 183 -10.26 -15.91 -5.12
C GLN A 183 -10.80 -14.47 -5.09
N THR A 184 -11.50 -14.04 -6.15
CA THR A 184 -12.06 -12.68 -6.20
C THR A 184 -13.12 -12.43 -5.14
N ALA A 185 -13.98 -13.42 -4.87
CA ALA A 185 -14.98 -13.34 -3.81
C ALA A 185 -14.34 -13.28 -2.42
N HIS A 186 -13.30 -14.08 -2.19
CA HIS A 186 -12.56 -14.08 -0.93
C HIS A 186 -11.87 -12.75 -0.67
N ASP A 187 -11.16 -12.21 -1.67
CA ASP A 187 -10.43 -10.95 -1.52
C ASP A 187 -11.37 -9.76 -1.34
N LEU A 188 -12.53 -9.75 -2.03
CA LEU A 188 -13.59 -8.77 -1.79
C LEU A 188 -14.16 -8.87 -0.37
N GLN A 189 -14.31 -10.09 0.17
CA GLN A 189 -14.77 -10.27 1.55
C GLN A 189 -13.75 -9.72 2.55
N LEU A 190 -12.45 -9.97 2.34
CA LEU A 190 -11.39 -9.39 3.16
C LEU A 190 -11.40 -7.87 3.10
N ALA A 191 -11.46 -7.29 1.90
CA ALA A 191 -11.54 -5.84 1.69
C ALA A 191 -12.70 -5.22 2.47
N ARG A 192 -13.89 -5.84 2.43
CA ARG A 192 -15.08 -5.39 3.16
C ARG A 192 -14.90 -5.47 4.68
N LEU A 193 -14.40 -6.59 5.19
CA LEU A 193 -14.19 -6.80 6.61
C LEU A 193 -13.15 -5.83 7.19
N ASN A 194 -11.99 -5.73 6.53
CA ASN A 194 -10.89 -4.87 6.92
C ASN A 194 -11.30 -3.40 6.88
N MET A 195 -11.90 -2.96 5.76
CA MET A 195 -12.40 -1.59 5.62
C MET A 195 -13.42 -1.24 6.71
N ALA A 196 -14.37 -2.11 6.99
CA ALA A 196 -15.36 -1.85 8.04
C ALA A 196 -14.67 -1.67 9.41
N GLY A 197 -13.72 -2.55 9.76
CA GLY A 197 -12.96 -2.45 11.01
C GLY A 197 -12.14 -1.16 11.10
N GLU A 198 -11.46 -0.79 10.02
CA GLU A 198 -10.67 0.45 9.90
C GLU A 198 -11.54 1.71 10.03
N LEU A 199 -12.71 1.72 9.37
CA LEU A 199 -13.65 2.82 9.49
C LEU A 199 -14.25 2.92 10.90
N TYR A 200 -14.57 1.80 11.55
CA TYR A 200 -14.99 1.82 12.96
C TYR A 200 -13.90 2.35 13.88
N ALA A 201 -12.65 1.96 13.66
CA ALA A 201 -11.51 2.46 14.44
C ALA A 201 -11.28 3.97 14.23
N SER A 202 -11.67 4.52 13.09
CA SER A 202 -11.61 5.96 12.80
C SER A 202 -12.72 6.78 13.47
N THR A 203 -13.74 6.14 14.05
CA THR A 203 -14.84 6.85 14.72
C THR A 203 -14.41 7.37 16.09
N SER A 204 -14.81 8.59 16.43
CA SER A 204 -14.61 9.16 17.77
C SER A 204 -15.74 8.84 18.74
N THR A 205 -16.84 8.25 18.25
CA THR A 205 -18.05 7.95 19.03
C THR A 205 -18.63 6.59 18.66
N ALA A 206 -19.25 5.89 19.62
CA ALA A 206 -20.02 4.68 19.35
C ALA A 206 -21.44 5.00 18.83
N ALA A 207 -21.60 6.06 18.04
CA ALA A 207 -22.90 6.52 17.59
C ALA A 207 -23.48 5.59 16.51
N GLU A 208 -24.78 5.30 16.60
CA GLU A 208 -25.49 4.51 15.58
C GLU A 208 -25.40 5.14 14.18
N ALA A 209 -25.29 6.47 14.11
CA ALA A 209 -25.09 7.18 12.84
C ALA A 209 -23.75 6.82 12.16
N ASP A 210 -22.69 6.59 12.93
CA ASP A 210 -21.40 6.16 12.38
C ASP A 210 -21.49 4.70 11.91
N ALA A 211 -22.13 3.82 12.68
CA ALA A 211 -22.39 2.44 12.26
C ALA A 211 -23.24 2.36 10.98
N ALA A 212 -24.26 3.20 10.85
CA ALA A 212 -25.06 3.32 9.64
C ALA A 212 -24.23 3.79 8.44
N ALA A 213 -23.33 4.76 8.64
CA ALA A 213 -22.42 5.23 7.60
C ALA A 213 -21.46 4.13 7.15
N VAL A 214 -20.87 3.36 8.07
CA VAL A 214 -19.99 2.23 7.73
C VAL A 214 -20.74 1.17 6.91
N ARG A 215 -21.98 0.82 7.28
CA ARG A 215 -22.80 -0.13 6.50
C ARG A 215 -23.13 0.38 5.09
N ALA A 216 -23.37 1.68 4.94
CA ALA A 216 -23.60 2.30 3.65
C ALA A 216 -22.32 2.27 2.78
N LEU A 217 -21.15 2.55 3.37
CA LEU A 217 -19.86 2.47 2.69
C LEU A 217 -19.48 1.04 2.28
N ASP A 218 -19.76 0.04 3.12
CA ASP A 218 -19.60 -1.38 2.79
C ASP A 218 -20.47 -1.79 1.58
N SER A 219 -21.73 -1.36 1.57
CA SER A 219 -22.64 -1.61 0.44
C SER A 219 -22.10 -0.96 -0.84
N ARG A 220 -21.63 0.29 -0.73
CA ARG A 220 -21.03 1.04 -1.83
C ARG A 220 -19.79 0.35 -2.39
N LEU A 221 -18.86 -0.12 -1.55
CA LEU A 221 -17.67 -0.87 -1.97
C LEU A 221 -18.07 -2.05 -2.86
N ALA A 222 -19.03 -2.87 -2.39
CA ALA A 222 -19.46 -4.06 -3.11
C ALA A 222 -20.19 -3.72 -4.43
N GLU A 223 -21.03 -2.69 -4.44
CA GLU A 223 -21.75 -2.22 -5.63
C GLU A 223 -20.81 -1.64 -6.67
N THR A 224 -19.92 -0.72 -6.27
CA THR A 224 -18.93 -0.11 -7.16
C THR A 224 -18.02 -1.18 -7.75
N TYR A 225 -17.48 -2.10 -6.93
CA TYR A 225 -16.66 -3.20 -7.40
C TYR A 225 -17.38 -4.08 -8.45
N ARG A 226 -18.62 -4.52 -8.15
CA ARG A 226 -19.40 -5.35 -9.10
C ARG A 226 -19.67 -4.62 -10.41
N SER A 227 -19.95 -3.31 -10.34
CA SER A 227 -20.20 -2.51 -11.54
C SER A 227 -18.98 -2.41 -12.45
N LEU A 228 -17.77 -2.42 -11.89
CA LEU A 228 -16.51 -2.34 -12.63
C LEU A 228 -16.09 -3.69 -13.22
N VAL A 229 -16.29 -4.78 -12.47
CA VAL A 229 -15.94 -6.13 -12.96
C VAL A 229 -16.95 -6.66 -13.98
N GLY A 230 -18.23 -6.29 -13.86
CA GLY A 230 -19.28 -6.69 -14.81
C GLY A 230 -19.26 -5.96 -16.15
N GLN A 231 -18.36 -4.99 -16.36
CA GLN A 231 -18.18 -4.25 -17.61
C GLN A 231 -17.07 -4.82 -18.52
N GLY A 232 -16.38 -5.88 -18.07
CA GLY A 232 -15.25 -6.52 -18.78
C GLY A 232 -15.60 -7.82 -19.51
#